data_AF-A0A350NR68-F1
#
_entry.id   AF-A0A350NR68-F1
#
_cell.length_a   1.000
_cell.length_b   1.000
_cell.length_c   1.000
_cell.angle_alpha   90.00
_cell.angle_beta   90.00
_cell.angle_gamma   90.00
#
_symmetry.space_group_name_H-M   'P 1'
#
loop_
_entity.id
_entity.type
_entity.pdbx_description
1 polymer ?
#
loop_
_entity_poly.entity_id
_entity_poly.type
_entity_poly.pdbx_seq_one_letter_code
_entity_poly.pdbx_strand_id
1 'polypeptide(L)'
;MTPDKKVAKEAAKEKNTNKEKFSLGKLLKSFWRGLCNLPKTIYQSAKTGLWDEDVYKRWFGTLIWGLLFFIVAWVVGYIFLKPQALSNTLLSMKLFGHQGSTALVTLKNFAQQLITILIFIVFFNHFRIGKLNASHYFFFIYSILVGLMVGTNSYSFYFHFSSKWQALLPFGVYGVWELIAYALILAATTKLAWFEIPGLFKGEWTRVRAFRDIKLSRDDIEVLIYGLLILLVSSFGEARQLVGRLGG
;
A
#
# COMPACT_ATOMS: atom_id res chain seq x y z
N MET A 1 -47.43 -21.59 21.96
CA MET A 1 -46.01 -21.91 22.25
C MET A 1 -45.18 -20.67 21.97
N THR A 2 -44.86 -19.92 23.03
CA THR A 2 -43.97 -18.76 22.96
C THR A 2 -42.52 -19.25 22.83
N PRO A 3 -41.71 -18.72 21.92
CA PRO A 3 -40.32 -19.13 21.80
C PRO A 3 -39.60 -18.87 23.13
N ASP A 4 -38.95 -19.91 23.62
CA ASP A 4 -38.36 -19.98 24.95
C ASP A 4 -37.37 -18.80 25.12
N LYS A 5 -37.60 -17.96 26.14
CA LYS A 5 -36.81 -16.73 26.40
C LYS A 5 -35.32 -17.03 26.54
N LYS A 6 -34.96 -18.29 26.83
CA LYS A 6 -33.58 -18.79 26.90
C LYS A 6 -32.93 -18.90 25.52
N VAL A 7 -33.64 -19.43 24.53
CA VAL A 7 -33.18 -19.55 23.13
C VAL A 7 -33.01 -18.18 22.49
N ALA A 8 -33.93 -17.24 22.77
CA ALA A 8 -33.80 -15.85 22.31
C ALA A 8 -32.61 -15.12 22.96
N LYS A 9 -32.30 -15.40 24.24
CA LYS A 9 -31.14 -14.82 24.93
C LYS A 9 -29.82 -15.44 24.46
N GLU A 10 -29.78 -16.72 24.16
CA GLU A 10 -28.60 -17.40 23.61
C GLU A 10 -28.33 -16.95 22.17
N ALA A 11 -29.35 -16.86 21.31
CA ALA A 11 -29.24 -16.30 19.97
C ALA A 11 -28.85 -14.80 19.98
N ALA A 12 -29.29 -14.03 20.99
CA ALA A 12 -28.88 -12.64 21.18
C ALA A 12 -27.44 -12.51 21.72
N LYS A 13 -26.98 -13.45 22.56
CA LYS A 13 -25.58 -13.53 23.01
C LYS A 13 -24.66 -13.88 21.86
N GLU A 14 -25.06 -14.83 21.01
CA GLU A 14 -24.31 -15.27 19.82
C GLU A 14 -24.26 -14.19 18.73
N LYS A 15 -25.34 -13.40 18.57
CA LYS A 15 -25.33 -12.18 17.75
C LYS A 15 -24.47 -11.05 18.32
N ASN A 16 -24.28 -10.98 19.64
CA ASN A 16 -23.46 -9.95 20.28
C ASN A 16 -21.98 -10.31 20.37
N THR A 17 -21.61 -11.59 20.47
CA THR A 17 -20.21 -12.03 20.44
C THR A 17 -19.58 -11.89 19.06
N ASN A 18 -20.38 -11.85 17.98
CA ASN A 18 -19.87 -11.69 16.61
C ASN A 18 -19.73 -10.23 16.14
N LYS A 19 -19.91 -9.26 17.04
CA LYS A 19 -19.46 -7.88 16.83
C LYS A 19 -18.05 -7.70 17.39
N GLU A 20 -17.07 -8.46 16.88
CA GLU A 20 -15.67 -8.05 17.04
C GLU A 20 -15.56 -6.59 16.58
N LYS A 21 -15.24 -5.65 17.47
CA LYS A 21 -15.13 -4.24 17.06
C LYS A 21 -13.94 -4.07 16.12
N PHE A 22 -14.09 -3.19 15.14
CA PHE A 22 -13.01 -2.66 14.31
C PHE A 22 -11.84 -2.26 15.22
N SER A 23 -10.68 -2.90 15.09
CA SER A 23 -9.63 -2.80 16.10
C SER A 23 -8.29 -2.44 15.49
N LEU A 24 -7.95 -1.15 15.58
CA LEU A 24 -6.61 -0.63 15.28
C LEU A 24 -5.54 -1.38 16.08
N GLY A 25 -5.90 -1.87 17.27
CA GLY A 25 -5.05 -2.70 18.10
C GLY A 25 -4.59 -3.99 17.42
N LYS A 26 -5.44 -4.63 16.59
CA LYS A 26 -5.03 -5.82 15.81
C LYS A 26 -3.94 -5.46 14.79
N LEU A 27 -4.13 -4.35 14.07
CA LEU A 27 -3.16 -3.84 13.09
C LEU A 27 -1.82 -3.48 13.76
N LEU A 28 -1.84 -2.70 14.83
CA LEU A 28 -0.62 -2.32 15.57
C LEU A 28 0.07 -3.54 16.19
N LYS A 29 -0.69 -4.48 16.76
CA LYS A 29 -0.13 -5.72 17.31
C LYS A 29 0.47 -6.59 16.19
N SER A 30 -0.09 -6.58 14.99
CA SER A 30 0.51 -7.29 13.85
C SER A 30 1.82 -6.66 13.40
N PHE A 31 1.86 -5.34 13.32
CA PHE A 31 3.07 -4.58 13.02
C PHE A 31 4.18 -4.88 14.04
N TRP A 32 3.87 -4.77 15.33
CA TRP A 32 4.84 -5.06 16.39
C TRP A 32 5.33 -6.50 16.37
N ARG A 33 4.41 -7.48 16.22
CA ARG A 33 4.78 -8.91 16.12
C ARG A 33 5.67 -9.19 14.91
N GLY A 34 5.35 -8.58 13.78
CA GLY A 34 6.13 -8.69 12.55
C GLY A 34 7.53 -8.12 12.73
N LEU A 35 7.64 -6.95 13.38
CA LEU A 35 8.92 -6.30 13.68
C LEU A 35 9.79 -7.15 14.62
N CYS A 36 9.21 -7.71 15.68
CA CYS A 36 9.95 -8.60 16.59
C CYS A 36 10.41 -9.90 15.91
N ASN A 37 9.70 -10.37 14.89
CA ASN A 37 9.99 -11.62 14.18
C ASN A 37 10.41 -11.37 12.72
N LEU A 38 11.16 -10.28 12.49
CA LEU A 38 11.47 -9.80 11.15
C LEU A 38 12.17 -10.84 10.25
N PRO A 39 13.22 -11.57 10.71
CA PRO A 39 13.90 -12.57 9.87
C PRO A 39 12.95 -13.71 9.45
N LYS A 40 12.12 -14.18 10.39
CA LYS A 40 11.13 -15.23 10.14
C LYS A 40 10.07 -14.77 9.15
N THR A 41 9.61 -13.53 9.28
CA THR A 41 8.62 -12.93 8.40
C THR A 41 9.17 -12.79 6.97
N ILE A 42 10.41 -12.34 6.81
CA ILE A 42 11.10 -12.26 5.51
C ILE A 42 11.18 -13.64 4.87
N TYR A 43 11.66 -14.64 5.63
CA TYR A 43 11.78 -16.01 5.12
C TYR A 43 10.42 -16.61 4.71
N GLN A 44 9.40 -16.45 5.55
CA GLN A 44 8.05 -16.97 5.27
C GLN A 44 7.42 -16.29 4.06
N SER A 45 7.47 -14.95 3.99
CA SER A 45 6.93 -14.19 2.87
C SER A 45 7.64 -14.50 1.55
N ALA A 46 8.96 -14.72 1.58
CA ALA A 46 9.71 -15.18 0.41
C ALA A 46 9.24 -16.57 -0.06
N LYS A 47 9.07 -17.50 0.89
CA LYS A 47 8.70 -18.89 0.59
C LYS A 47 7.29 -19.00 0.00
N THR A 48 6.32 -18.30 0.60
CA THR A 48 4.91 -18.33 0.19
C THR A 48 4.60 -17.37 -0.96
N GLY A 49 5.53 -16.48 -1.32
CA GLY A 49 5.29 -15.43 -2.31
C GLY A 49 4.21 -14.46 -1.81
N LEU A 50 4.35 -13.99 -0.57
CA LEU A 50 3.50 -12.97 0.05
C LEU A 50 2.03 -13.34 0.23
N TRP A 51 1.67 -14.57 -0.10
CA TRP A 51 0.37 -15.14 0.19
C TRP A 51 0.36 -15.72 1.62
N ASP A 52 -0.68 -15.36 2.37
CA ASP A 52 -1.03 -15.90 3.70
C ASP A 52 -2.54 -15.74 3.85
N GLU A 53 -3.23 -16.57 4.62
CA GLU A 53 -4.67 -16.38 4.87
C GLU A 53 -4.94 -15.16 5.75
N ASP A 54 -4.02 -14.86 6.66
CA ASP A 54 -4.07 -13.73 7.57
C ASP A 54 -3.60 -12.45 6.86
N VAL A 55 -4.53 -11.51 6.64
CA VAL A 55 -4.23 -10.21 6.02
C VAL A 55 -3.16 -9.44 6.78
N TYR A 56 -3.10 -9.60 8.10
CA TYR A 56 -2.16 -8.92 8.98
C TYR A 56 -0.70 -9.35 8.74
N LYS A 57 -0.49 -10.59 8.29
CA LYS A 57 0.84 -11.07 7.89
C LYS A 57 1.16 -10.66 6.45
N ARG A 58 0.17 -10.72 5.54
CA ARG A 58 0.34 -10.33 4.14
C ARG A 58 0.79 -8.89 3.99
N TRP A 59 0.12 -7.92 4.64
CA TRP A 59 0.47 -6.50 4.46
C TRP A 59 1.86 -6.19 5.00
N PHE A 60 2.21 -6.77 6.15
CA PHE A 60 3.50 -6.52 6.77
C PHE A 60 4.64 -7.14 5.95
N GLY A 61 4.45 -8.36 5.44
CA GLY A 61 5.38 -8.96 4.48
C GLY A 61 5.53 -8.10 3.23
N THR A 62 4.42 -7.63 2.66
CA THR A 62 4.40 -6.78 1.46
C THR A 62 5.19 -5.49 1.70
N LEU A 63 4.94 -4.83 2.84
CA LEU A 63 5.63 -3.60 3.22
C LEU A 63 7.13 -3.82 3.38
N ILE A 64 7.58 -4.90 4.02
CA ILE A 64 9.01 -5.19 4.18
C ILE A 64 9.70 -5.29 2.82
N TRP A 65 9.12 -6.06 1.89
CA TRP A 65 9.71 -6.21 0.56
C TRP A 65 9.70 -4.88 -0.21
N GLY A 66 8.62 -4.11 -0.11
CA GLY A 66 8.56 -2.75 -0.68
C GLY A 66 9.66 -1.85 -0.15
N LEU A 67 9.86 -1.81 1.17
CA LEU A 67 10.90 -1.01 1.81
C LEU A 67 12.31 -1.52 1.47
N LEU A 68 12.51 -2.83 1.36
CA LEU A 68 13.79 -3.42 0.95
C LEU A 68 14.17 -2.97 -0.47
N PHE A 69 13.24 -3.09 -1.43
CA PHE A 69 13.45 -2.61 -2.79
C PHE A 69 13.68 -1.10 -2.85
N PHE A 70 12.92 -0.34 -2.06
CA PHE A 70 13.12 1.11 -1.92
C PHE A 70 14.53 1.43 -1.42
N ILE A 71 15.02 0.80 -0.33
CA ILE A 71 16.33 1.07 0.26
C ILE A 71 17.45 0.73 -0.74
N VAL A 72 17.38 -0.44 -1.38
CA VAL A 72 18.36 -0.85 -2.38
C VAL A 72 18.39 0.14 -3.54
N ALA A 73 17.22 0.50 -4.08
CA ALA A 73 17.11 1.46 -5.18
C ALA A 73 17.57 2.87 -4.76
N TRP A 74 17.28 3.29 -3.53
CA TRP A 74 17.73 4.55 -2.98
C TRP A 74 19.26 4.61 -2.86
N VAL A 75 19.91 3.56 -2.33
CA VAL A 75 21.38 3.46 -2.29
C VAL A 75 21.98 3.51 -3.69
N VAL A 76 21.38 2.77 -4.65
CA VAL A 76 21.83 2.78 -6.04
C VAL A 76 21.71 4.17 -6.66
N GLY A 77 20.57 4.84 -6.50
CA GLY A 77 20.37 6.20 -7.00
C GLY A 77 21.27 7.23 -6.31
N TYR A 78 21.55 7.04 -5.03
CA TYR A 78 22.44 7.91 -4.26
C TYR A 78 23.89 7.82 -4.74
N ILE A 79 24.42 6.61 -4.94
CA ILE A 79 25.82 6.36 -5.28
C ILE A 79 26.09 6.54 -6.78
N PHE A 80 25.26 5.94 -7.64
CA PHE A 80 25.59 5.78 -9.06
C PHE A 80 24.95 6.82 -9.98
N LEU A 81 23.87 7.48 -9.57
CA LEU A 81 23.16 8.43 -10.42
C LEU A 81 23.51 9.89 -10.09
N LYS A 82 23.49 10.73 -11.13
CA LYS A 82 23.67 12.17 -10.98
C LYS A 82 22.51 12.76 -10.16
N PRO A 83 22.76 13.78 -9.32
CA PRO A 83 21.68 14.54 -8.69
C PRO A 83 20.68 15.01 -9.75
N GLN A 84 19.38 14.95 -9.43
CA GLN A 84 18.28 15.40 -10.28
C GLN A 84 18.15 14.66 -11.63
N ALA A 85 18.82 13.50 -11.80
CA ALA A 85 18.78 12.72 -13.05
C ALA A 85 17.37 12.26 -13.45
N LEU A 86 16.42 12.21 -12.49
CA LEU A 86 15.03 11.82 -12.73
C LEU A 86 14.06 13.01 -12.62
N SER A 87 14.58 14.24 -12.58
CA SER A 87 13.74 15.44 -12.61
C SER A 87 12.97 15.50 -13.94
N ASN A 88 11.70 15.88 -13.88
CA ASN A 88 10.78 15.97 -15.03
C ASN A 88 10.40 14.64 -15.70
N THR A 89 10.53 13.52 -14.99
CA THR A 89 10.00 12.22 -15.46
C THR A 89 8.50 12.11 -15.15
N LEU A 90 7.80 11.16 -15.79
CA LEU A 90 6.38 10.88 -15.51
C LEU A 90 6.10 10.58 -14.02
N LEU A 91 7.11 10.13 -13.28
CA LEU A 91 7.05 9.90 -11.83
C LEU A 91 6.89 11.18 -11.01
N SER A 92 7.33 12.30 -11.57
CA SER A 92 7.40 13.58 -10.89
C SER A 92 6.33 14.57 -11.40
N MET A 93 5.49 14.13 -12.35
CA MET A 93 4.42 14.91 -12.97
C MET A 93 3.08 14.65 -12.26
N LYS A 94 2.43 15.72 -11.79
CA LYS A 94 1.07 15.61 -11.25
C LYS A 94 0.05 15.89 -12.35
N LEU A 95 -0.97 15.03 -12.43
CA LEU A 95 -2.09 15.19 -13.37
C LEU A 95 -2.99 16.35 -12.97
N PHE A 96 -3.10 16.60 -11.66
CA PHE A 96 -3.84 17.73 -11.13
C PHE A 96 -2.86 18.80 -10.60
N GLY A 97 -3.01 20.04 -11.06
CA GLY A 97 -2.16 21.15 -10.64
C GLY A 97 -2.30 21.52 -9.15
N HIS A 98 -1.29 22.18 -8.61
CA HIS A 98 -1.06 22.43 -7.17
C HIS A 98 -1.66 23.73 -6.63
N GLN A 99 -2.44 24.44 -7.44
CA GLN A 99 -3.05 25.71 -7.04
C GLN A 99 -4.30 25.48 -6.16
N GLY A 100 -4.42 26.28 -5.11
CA GLY A 100 -5.58 26.35 -4.21
C GLY A 100 -5.24 26.18 -2.73
N SER A 101 -6.28 26.06 -1.91
CA SER A 101 -6.14 25.79 -0.47
C SER A 101 -5.57 24.37 -0.22
N THR A 102 -4.96 24.17 0.95
CA THR A 102 -4.42 22.86 1.37
C THR A 102 -5.47 21.74 1.23
N ALA A 103 -6.74 22.02 1.53
CA ALA A 103 -7.82 21.05 1.40
C ALA A 103 -8.06 20.65 -0.07
N LEU A 104 -8.07 21.62 -0.99
CA LEU A 104 -8.27 21.35 -2.41
C LEU A 104 -7.10 20.55 -3.00
N VAL A 105 -5.86 20.92 -2.65
CA VAL A 105 -4.67 20.20 -3.10
C VAL A 105 -4.62 18.79 -2.51
N THR A 106 -5.04 18.62 -1.25
CA THR A 106 -5.18 17.29 -0.62
C THR A 106 -6.15 16.42 -1.41
N LEU A 107 -7.33 16.94 -1.76
CA LEU A 107 -8.33 16.17 -2.50
C LEU A 107 -7.84 15.79 -3.90
N LYS A 108 -7.15 16.71 -4.59
CA LYS A 108 -6.52 16.45 -5.89
C LYS A 108 -5.46 15.34 -5.80
N ASN A 109 -4.54 15.43 -4.83
CA ASN A 109 -3.52 14.41 -4.60
C ASN A 109 -4.17 13.07 -4.26
N PHE A 110 -5.13 13.06 -3.35
CA PHE A 110 -5.84 11.85 -2.95
C PHE A 110 -6.59 11.22 -4.12
N ALA A 111 -7.26 12.02 -4.96
CA ALA A 111 -7.96 11.53 -6.15
C ALA A 111 -6.99 10.90 -7.16
N GLN A 112 -5.84 11.54 -7.42
CA GLN A 112 -4.80 10.96 -8.27
C GLN A 112 -4.32 9.62 -7.70
N GLN A 113 -4.01 9.57 -6.41
CA GLN A 113 -3.56 8.33 -5.79
C GLN A 113 -4.65 7.26 -5.78
N LEU A 114 -5.92 7.65 -5.58
CA LEU A 114 -7.07 6.75 -5.64
C LEU A 114 -7.20 6.11 -7.02
N ILE A 115 -7.04 6.89 -8.10
CA ILE A 115 -7.04 6.37 -9.47
C ILE A 115 -5.90 5.37 -9.66
N THR A 116 -4.68 5.73 -9.23
CA THR A 116 -3.51 4.85 -9.30
C THR A 116 -3.76 3.51 -8.59
N ILE A 117 -4.25 3.53 -7.35
CA ILE A 117 -4.49 2.27 -6.61
C ILE A 117 -5.63 1.45 -7.23
N LEU A 118 -6.68 2.08 -7.75
CA LEU A 118 -7.80 1.35 -8.35
C LEU A 118 -7.34 0.59 -9.59
N ILE A 119 -6.52 1.21 -10.43
CA ILE A 119 -6.01 0.62 -11.67
C ILE A 119 -4.88 -0.37 -11.38
N PHE A 120 -3.84 0.06 -10.69
CA PHE A 120 -2.59 -0.71 -10.60
C PHE A 120 -2.50 -1.64 -9.40
N ILE A 121 -3.32 -1.44 -8.37
CA ILE A 121 -3.37 -2.33 -7.21
C ILE A 121 -4.62 -3.20 -7.26
N VAL A 122 -5.82 -2.61 -7.22
CA VAL A 122 -7.08 -3.36 -7.10
C VAL A 122 -7.38 -4.13 -8.37
N PHE A 123 -7.37 -3.48 -9.54
CA PHE A 123 -7.64 -4.17 -10.80
C PHE A 123 -6.54 -5.20 -11.11
N PHE A 124 -5.26 -4.85 -10.98
CA PHE A 124 -4.18 -5.82 -11.19
C PHE A 124 -4.14 -6.96 -10.18
N ASN A 125 -4.73 -6.80 -8.98
CA ASN A 125 -4.89 -7.90 -8.04
C ASN A 125 -5.80 -9.04 -8.55
N HIS A 126 -6.59 -8.80 -9.60
CA HIS A 126 -7.37 -9.84 -10.24
C HIS A 126 -6.50 -10.81 -11.07
N PHE A 127 -5.25 -10.49 -11.33
CA PHE A 127 -4.33 -11.30 -12.11
C PHE A 127 -3.21 -11.83 -11.23
N ARG A 128 -3.06 -13.16 -11.17
CA ARG A 128 -2.01 -13.86 -10.45
C ARG A 128 -0.98 -14.42 -11.44
N ILE A 129 0.29 -14.14 -11.18
CA ILE A 129 1.42 -14.56 -12.02
C ILE A 129 2.38 -15.37 -11.13
N GLY A 130 2.26 -16.69 -11.22
CA GLY A 130 2.93 -17.63 -10.32
C GLY A 130 2.49 -17.41 -8.88
N LYS A 131 3.44 -17.13 -7.98
CA LYS A 131 3.11 -16.94 -6.56
C LYS A 131 2.55 -15.56 -6.23
N LEU A 132 2.81 -14.55 -7.05
CA LEU A 132 2.51 -13.14 -6.79
C LEU A 132 1.33 -12.65 -7.64
N ASN A 133 0.54 -11.73 -7.12
CA ASN A 133 -0.42 -11.00 -7.95
C ASN A 133 0.30 -9.91 -8.78
N ALA A 134 -0.23 -9.55 -9.94
CA ALA A 134 0.33 -8.54 -10.84
C ALA A 134 0.54 -7.18 -10.14
N SER A 135 -0.34 -6.85 -9.17
CA SER A 135 -0.22 -5.69 -8.29
C SER A 135 1.09 -5.63 -7.47
N HIS A 136 1.66 -6.78 -7.09
CA HIS A 136 2.93 -6.82 -6.34
C HIS A 136 4.08 -6.33 -7.21
N TYR A 137 4.09 -6.68 -8.49
CA TYR A 137 5.09 -6.18 -9.43
C TYR A 137 4.97 -4.67 -9.58
N PHE A 138 3.76 -4.14 -9.73
CA PHE A 138 3.56 -2.69 -9.73
C PHE A 138 4.08 -2.05 -8.44
N PHE A 139 3.71 -2.58 -7.27
CA PHE A 139 4.15 -2.03 -5.99
C PHE A 139 5.68 -2.07 -5.83
N PHE A 140 6.35 -3.14 -6.24
CA PHE A 140 7.81 -3.21 -6.18
C PHE A 140 8.49 -2.28 -7.17
N ILE A 141 8.00 -2.20 -8.41
CA ILE A 141 8.48 -1.23 -9.39
C ILE A 141 8.29 0.19 -8.84
N TYR A 142 7.12 0.49 -8.29
CA TYR A 142 6.83 1.77 -7.66
C TYR A 142 7.84 2.09 -6.54
N SER A 143 8.07 1.15 -5.61
CA SER A 143 9.06 1.32 -4.55
C SER A 143 10.48 1.55 -5.07
N ILE A 144 10.89 0.87 -6.14
CA ILE A 144 12.19 1.08 -6.79
C ILE A 144 12.25 2.49 -7.39
N LEU A 145 11.23 2.89 -8.14
CA LEU A 145 11.19 4.19 -8.81
C LEU A 145 11.18 5.35 -7.80
N VAL A 146 10.41 5.22 -6.72
CA VAL A 146 10.44 6.17 -5.60
C VAL A 146 11.81 6.16 -4.94
N GLY A 147 12.41 4.99 -4.69
CA GLY A 147 13.78 4.87 -4.14
C GLY A 147 14.81 5.62 -4.97
N LEU A 148 14.83 5.41 -6.28
CA LEU A 148 15.73 6.11 -7.21
C LEU A 148 15.47 7.62 -7.22
N MET A 149 14.20 8.04 -7.20
CA MET A 149 13.81 9.46 -7.15
C MET A 149 14.34 10.12 -5.88
N VAL A 150 14.19 9.48 -4.71
CA VAL A 150 14.73 9.97 -3.44
C VAL A 150 16.27 9.98 -3.46
N GLY A 151 16.90 8.91 -3.97
CA GLY A 151 18.36 8.77 -3.99
C GLY A 151 19.04 9.81 -4.88
N THR A 152 18.37 10.22 -5.95
CA THR A 152 18.82 11.30 -6.84
C THR A 152 18.38 12.69 -6.40
N ASN A 153 17.57 12.82 -5.34
CA ASN A 153 16.93 14.07 -4.94
C ASN A 153 16.15 14.74 -6.10
N SER A 154 15.44 13.93 -6.89
CA SER A 154 14.72 14.37 -8.09
C SER A 154 13.29 14.82 -7.82
N TYR A 155 13.05 15.43 -6.66
CA TYR A 155 11.73 15.94 -6.32
C TYR A 155 11.38 17.20 -7.13
N SER A 156 10.31 17.16 -7.92
CA SER A 156 9.83 18.29 -8.74
C SER A 156 9.55 19.57 -7.95
N PHE A 157 9.32 19.50 -6.64
CA PHE A 157 8.89 20.65 -5.83
C PHE A 157 9.79 20.91 -4.61
N TYR A 158 10.90 20.17 -4.50
CA TYR A 158 11.82 20.26 -3.35
C TYR A 158 13.27 20.53 -3.79
N PHE A 159 13.46 21.51 -4.69
CA PHE A 159 14.77 21.89 -5.24
C PHE A 159 15.76 22.46 -4.21
N HIS A 160 15.33 22.77 -2.98
CA HIS A 160 16.16 23.45 -1.97
C HIS A 160 16.98 22.52 -1.09
N PHE A 161 16.74 21.20 -1.15
CA PHE A 161 17.60 20.25 -0.47
C PHE A 161 18.93 20.18 -1.22
N SER A 162 19.94 20.90 -0.70
CA SER A 162 21.27 20.99 -1.28
C SER A 162 22.05 19.69 -1.20
N SER A 163 21.64 18.76 -0.32
CA SER A 163 22.28 17.46 -0.12
C SER A 163 21.31 16.31 -0.38
N LYS A 164 21.80 15.26 -1.06
CA LYS A 164 21.04 14.04 -1.40
C LYS A 164 20.41 13.35 -0.18
N TRP A 165 21.00 13.49 1.02
CA TRP A 165 20.46 12.92 2.26
C TRP A 165 19.18 13.60 2.75
N GLN A 166 19.05 14.92 2.55
CA GLN A 166 17.86 15.66 3.00
C GLN A 166 16.60 15.29 2.20
N ALA A 167 16.76 14.65 1.03
CA ALA A 167 15.68 14.07 0.24
C ALA A 167 14.90 12.98 1.00
N LEU A 168 15.47 12.36 2.04
CA LEU A 168 14.74 11.42 2.90
C LEU A 168 13.69 12.09 3.79
N LEU A 169 13.82 13.39 4.07
CA LEU A 169 12.86 14.13 4.91
C LEU A 169 11.47 14.20 4.27
N PRO A 170 11.28 14.68 3.01
CA PRO A 170 9.96 14.64 2.37
C PRO A 170 9.43 13.20 2.25
N PHE A 171 10.30 12.24 1.93
CA PHE A 171 9.93 10.82 1.93
C PHE A 171 9.37 10.36 3.28
N GLY A 172 10.03 10.68 4.39
CA GLY A 172 9.56 10.34 5.74
C GLY A 172 8.23 10.98 6.11
N VAL A 173 7.96 12.20 5.62
CA VAL A 173 6.74 12.94 5.98
C VAL A 173 5.51 12.45 5.22
N TYR A 174 5.62 12.06 3.95
CA TYR A 174 4.46 11.57 3.18
C TYR A 174 4.71 10.27 2.41
N GLY A 175 5.90 10.08 1.84
CA GLY A 175 6.22 8.90 1.00
C GLY A 175 6.19 7.56 1.74
N VAL A 176 6.67 7.49 2.98
CA VAL A 176 6.60 6.27 3.80
C VAL A 176 5.14 5.90 4.07
N TRP A 177 4.31 6.88 4.41
CA TRP A 177 2.88 6.67 4.66
C TRP A 177 2.15 6.18 3.42
N GLU A 178 2.55 6.67 2.25
CA GLU A 178 2.01 6.22 0.97
C GLU A 178 2.37 4.76 0.67
N LEU A 179 3.63 4.35 0.87
CA LEU A 179 4.03 2.95 0.72
C LEU A 179 3.28 2.03 1.71
N ILE A 180 3.07 2.48 2.95
CA ILE A 180 2.26 1.75 3.95
C ILE A 180 0.83 1.60 3.45
N ALA A 181 0.20 2.70 2.99
CA ALA A 181 -1.16 2.67 2.45
C ALA A 181 -1.28 1.70 1.27
N TYR A 182 -0.36 1.76 0.32
CA TYR A 182 -0.33 0.89 -0.85
C TYR A 182 -0.19 -0.59 -0.44
N ALA A 183 0.72 -0.90 0.49
CA ALA A 183 0.90 -2.27 0.99
C ALA A 183 -0.36 -2.81 1.70
N LEU A 184 -1.05 -1.98 2.49
CA LEU A 184 -2.30 -2.35 3.16
C LEU A 184 -3.41 -2.64 2.14
N ILE A 185 -3.62 -1.74 1.19
CA ILE A 185 -4.65 -1.87 0.15
C ILE A 185 -4.37 -3.09 -0.73
N LEU A 186 -3.11 -3.30 -1.11
CA LEU A 186 -2.67 -4.45 -1.90
C LEU A 186 -2.96 -5.75 -1.16
N ALA A 187 -2.56 -5.85 0.11
CA ALA A 187 -2.73 -7.07 0.91
C ALA A 187 -4.20 -7.39 1.24
N ALA A 188 -5.02 -6.36 1.45
CA ALA A 188 -6.46 -6.49 1.62
C ALA A 188 -7.14 -6.99 0.34
N THR A 189 -6.64 -6.58 -0.84
CA THR A 189 -7.24 -6.93 -2.13
C THR A 189 -6.59 -8.13 -2.82
N THR A 190 -5.60 -8.78 -2.20
CA THR A 190 -4.93 -9.97 -2.77
C THR A 190 -5.89 -11.12 -3.07
N LYS A 191 -6.95 -11.30 -2.26
CA LYS A 191 -7.93 -12.38 -2.43
C LYS A 191 -8.90 -12.16 -3.60
N LEU A 192 -8.83 -11.01 -4.28
CA LEU A 192 -9.63 -10.70 -5.47
C LEU A 192 -9.11 -11.39 -6.75
N ALA A 193 -8.04 -12.18 -6.67
CA ALA A 193 -7.48 -12.90 -7.81
C ALA A 193 -8.54 -13.73 -8.56
N TRP A 194 -8.68 -13.44 -9.85
CA TRP A 194 -9.66 -14.03 -10.76
C TRP A 194 -8.98 -14.95 -11.77
N PHE A 195 -7.86 -14.52 -12.35
CA PHE A 195 -7.09 -15.28 -13.32
C PHE A 195 -5.70 -15.61 -12.79
N GLU A 196 -5.19 -16.78 -13.13
CA GLU A 196 -3.85 -17.24 -12.76
C GLU A 196 -3.12 -17.80 -13.97
N ILE A 197 -1.86 -17.42 -14.10
CA ILE A 197 -0.88 -17.99 -15.02
C ILE A 197 0.28 -18.58 -14.19
N PRO A 198 0.82 -19.77 -14.51
CA PRO A 198 1.83 -20.41 -13.69
C PRO A 198 3.17 -19.66 -13.63
N GLY A 199 3.49 -18.85 -14.64
CA GLY A 199 4.69 -18.01 -14.65
C GLY A 199 4.60 -16.85 -15.63
N LEU A 200 5.58 -15.95 -15.56
CA LEU A 200 5.59 -14.70 -16.32
C LEU A 200 5.70 -14.92 -17.85
N PHE A 201 6.34 -16.01 -18.27
CA PHE A 201 6.62 -16.33 -19.67
C PHE A 201 6.15 -17.73 -20.07
N LYS A 202 5.34 -18.39 -19.24
CA LYS A 202 4.91 -19.78 -19.44
C LYS A 202 3.46 -19.96 -19.00
N GLY A 203 2.68 -20.63 -19.85
CA GLY A 203 1.32 -21.06 -19.57
C GLY A 203 0.25 -20.18 -20.18
N GLU A 204 -1.00 -20.58 -19.96
CA GLU A 204 -2.19 -19.87 -20.40
C GLU A 204 -2.94 -19.33 -19.19
N TRP A 205 -3.76 -18.30 -19.40
CA TRP A 205 -4.59 -17.74 -18.34
C TRP A 205 -5.70 -18.71 -17.97
N THR A 206 -5.66 -19.19 -16.73
CA THR A 206 -6.70 -20.05 -16.17
C THR A 206 -7.58 -19.25 -15.22
N ARG A 207 -8.88 -19.50 -15.26
CA ARG A 207 -9.83 -18.86 -14.35
C ARG A 207 -9.82 -19.61 -13.02
N VAL A 208 -9.42 -18.93 -11.95
CA VAL A 208 -9.34 -19.51 -10.59
C VAL A 208 -10.71 -19.60 -9.94
N ARG A 209 -11.58 -18.59 -10.16
CA ARG A 209 -12.90 -18.49 -9.52
C ARG A 209 -13.90 -17.66 -10.32
N ALA A 210 -15.18 -17.74 -9.98
CA ALA A 210 -16.17 -16.83 -10.52
C ALA A 210 -16.13 -15.47 -9.80
N PHE A 211 -16.48 -14.39 -10.51
CA PHE A 211 -16.46 -13.03 -9.94
C PHE A 211 -17.41 -12.87 -8.74
N ARG A 212 -18.52 -13.63 -8.74
CA ARG A 212 -19.53 -13.62 -7.67
C ARG A 212 -19.06 -14.30 -6.38
N ASP A 213 -18.04 -15.14 -6.46
CA ASP A 213 -17.49 -15.88 -5.31
C ASP A 213 -16.40 -15.07 -4.59
N ILE A 214 -16.04 -13.91 -5.14
CA ILE A 214 -15.06 -13.01 -4.54
C ILE A 214 -15.70 -12.32 -3.34
N LYS A 215 -15.27 -12.72 -2.14
CA LYS A 215 -15.69 -12.10 -0.88
C LYS A 215 -14.47 -11.64 -0.11
N LEU A 216 -14.46 -10.37 0.26
CA LEU A 216 -13.51 -9.85 1.24
C LEU A 216 -13.98 -10.24 2.64
N SER A 217 -13.06 -10.74 3.46
CA SER A 217 -13.37 -10.94 4.87
C SER A 217 -13.50 -9.58 5.57
N ARG A 218 -14.06 -9.60 6.77
CA ARG A 218 -14.14 -8.40 7.59
C ARG A 218 -12.75 -7.82 7.86
N ASP A 219 -11.76 -8.65 8.19
CA ASP A 219 -10.39 -8.21 8.42
C ASP A 219 -9.78 -7.57 7.16
N ASP A 220 -10.08 -8.11 5.96
CA ASP A 220 -9.62 -7.50 4.70
C ASP A 220 -10.23 -6.10 4.51
N ILE A 221 -11.51 -5.92 4.83
CA ILE A 221 -12.19 -4.61 4.78
C ILE A 221 -11.60 -3.65 5.82
N GLU A 222 -11.27 -4.14 7.02
CA GLU A 222 -10.63 -3.36 8.07
C GLU A 222 -9.30 -2.78 7.60
N VAL A 223 -8.44 -3.65 7.07
CA VAL A 223 -7.13 -3.27 6.53
C VAL A 223 -7.28 -2.33 5.32
N LEU A 224 -8.27 -2.56 4.45
CA LEU A 224 -8.54 -1.69 3.30
C LEU A 224 -8.91 -0.26 3.74
N ILE A 225 -9.80 -0.13 4.73
CA ILE A 225 -10.21 1.17 5.28
C ILE A 225 -9.01 1.88 5.92
N TYR A 226 -8.19 1.18 6.70
CA TYR A 226 -6.97 1.78 7.25
C TYR A 226 -6.00 2.23 6.16
N GLY A 227 -5.82 1.45 5.10
CA GLY A 227 -5.02 1.83 3.94
C GLY A 227 -5.51 3.12 3.29
N LEU A 228 -6.81 3.25 3.06
CA LEU A 228 -7.42 4.47 2.48
C LEU A 228 -7.28 5.69 3.40
N LEU A 229 -7.47 5.52 4.71
CA LEU A 229 -7.29 6.59 5.70
C LEU A 229 -5.84 7.07 5.75
N ILE A 230 -4.87 6.15 5.76
CA ILE A 230 -3.44 6.49 5.73
C ILE A 230 -3.09 7.19 4.40
N LEU A 231 -3.67 6.76 3.28
CA LEU A 231 -3.47 7.42 2.00
C LEU A 231 -3.97 8.87 2.02
N LEU A 232 -5.12 9.12 2.65
CA LEU A 232 -5.66 10.46 2.83
C LEU A 232 -4.74 11.32 3.71
N VAL A 233 -4.23 10.77 4.81
CA VAL A 233 -3.27 11.46 5.69
C VAL A 233 -1.97 11.78 4.96
N SER A 234 -1.44 10.83 4.17
CA SER A 234 -0.26 11.04 3.33
C SER A 234 -0.48 12.17 2.32
N SER A 235 -1.63 12.16 1.64
CA SER A 235 -2.02 13.20 0.66
C SER A 235 -2.13 14.59 1.31
N PHE A 236 -2.61 14.65 2.55
CA PHE A 236 -2.66 15.89 3.33
C PHE A 236 -1.25 16.37 3.73
N GLY A 237 -0.38 15.45 4.18
CA GLY A 237 1.00 15.75 4.50
C GLY A 237 1.77 16.34 3.31
N GLU A 238 1.58 15.76 2.13
CA GLU A 238 2.14 16.27 0.88
C GLU A 238 1.56 17.63 0.50
N ALA A 239 0.23 17.79 0.53
CA ALA A 239 -0.45 19.03 0.19
C ALA A 239 -0.05 20.20 1.11
N ARG A 240 0.10 19.93 2.41
CA ARG A 240 0.56 20.94 3.37
C ARG A 240 1.96 21.43 3.05
N GLN A 241 2.86 20.54 2.63
CA GLN A 241 4.20 20.95 2.23
C GLN A 241 4.21 21.72 0.91
N LEU A 242 3.36 21.35 -0.04
CA LEU A 242 3.26 22.06 -1.33
C LEU A 242 2.66 23.45 -1.15
N VAL A 243 1.50 23.57 -0.50
CA VAL A 243 0.81 24.86 -0.29
C VAL A 243 1.59 25.75 0.68
N GLY A 244 2.07 25.19 1.79
CA GLY A 244 2.83 25.96 2.78
C GLY A 244 4.21 26.44 2.28
N ARG A 245 4.67 25.97 1.12
CA ARG A 245 5.96 26.38 0.51
C ARG A 245 5.79 27.17 -0.79
N LEU A 246 4.69 27.01 -1.52
CA LEU A 246 4.38 27.77 -2.73
C LEU A 246 3.49 29.00 -2.47
N GLY A 247 2.88 29.09 -1.29
CA GLY A 247 2.05 30.22 -0.86
C GLY A 247 2.78 31.25 0.00
N GLY A 248 4.12 31.26 -0.02
CA GLY A 248 4.98 32.26 0.61
C GLY A 248 5.70 33.10 -0.42
#